data_AF-A0A2S8HDZ9-F1
#
_entry.id   AF-A0A2S8HDZ9-F1
#
_cell.length_a   1.000
_cell.length_b   1.000
_cell.length_c   1.000
_cell.angle_alpha   90.00
_cell.angle_beta   90.00
_cell.angle_gamma   90.00
#
_symmetry.space_group_name_H-M   'P 1'
#
loop_
_entity.id
_entity.type
_entity.pdbx_description
1 polymer ?
#
loop_
_entity_poly.entity_id
_entity_poly.type
_entity_poly.pdbx_seq_one_letter_code
_entity_poly.pdbx_strand_id
1 'polypeptide(L)'
;MKADLDFYDAVCLVKRLYSDAIEGRKFRPEQAFAYVQDETESLLQDGSPGINAVLQTAIYMEGARRGLVLSKDSLYAQEMLELLADIYGKCAVQELIKAGVGGEDLERMKLEMDFVKENFLK
;
A
#
# COMPACT_ATOMS: atom_id res chain seq x y z
N MET A 1 -9.67 -2.29 22.35
CA MET A 1 -10.63 -2.42 21.24
C MET A 1 -9.80 -2.38 19.98
N LYS A 2 -9.50 -3.54 19.36
CA LYS A 2 -8.82 -3.55 18.05
C LYS A 2 -9.84 -2.95 17.08
N ALA A 3 -9.54 -1.78 16.51
CA ALA A 3 -10.30 -1.31 15.37
C ALA A 3 -9.95 -2.27 14.25
N ASP A 4 -10.91 -3.08 13.81
CA ASP A 4 -10.73 -3.86 12.59
C ASP A 4 -10.60 -2.85 11.45
N LEU A 5 -9.39 -2.69 10.92
CA LEU A 5 -9.13 -1.81 9.80
C LEU A 5 -9.86 -2.38 8.58
N ASP A 6 -10.79 -1.62 8.01
CA ASP A 6 -11.49 -1.99 6.79
C ASP A 6 -10.86 -1.37 5.53
N PHE A 7 -11.37 -1.74 4.36
CA PHE A 7 -10.90 -1.23 3.07
C PHE A 7 -10.89 0.31 2.99
N TYR A 8 -11.97 0.96 3.42
CA TYR A 8 -12.09 2.42 3.31
C TYR A 8 -11.17 3.13 4.30
N ASP A 9 -11.07 2.61 5.52
CA ASP A 9 -10.18 3.12 6.56
C ASP A 9 -8.71 3.01 6.13
N ALA A 10 -8.31 1.88 5.55
CA ALA A 10 -6.95 1.70 5.03
C ALA A 10 -6.59 2.73 3.96
N VAL A 11 -7.47 2.94 2.97
CA VAL A 11 -7.24 3.90 1.88
C VAL A 11 -7.22 5.34 2.42
N CYS A 12 -8.11 5.68 3.34
CA CYS A 12 -8.16 7.01 3.94
C CYS A 12 -6.94 7.29 4.82
N LEU A 13 -6.48 6.29 5.59
CA LEU A 13 -5.27 6.38 6.40
C LEU A 13 -4.06 6.69 5.54
N VAL A 14 -3.82 5.92 4.47
CA VAL A 14 -2.67 6.11 3.58
C VAL A 14 -2.66 7.52 2.98
N LYS A 15 -3.81 8.00 2.46
CA LYS A 15 -3.92 9.36 1.92
C LYS A 15 -3.58 10.43 2.96
N ARG A 16 -4.06 10.26 4.20
CA ARG A 16 -3.78 11.20 5.29
C ARG A 16 -2.30 11.22 5.67
N LEU A 17 -1.66 10.06 5.75
CA LEU A 17 -0.24 9.95 6.06
C LEU A 17 0.62 10.60 4.96
N TYR A 18 0.29 10.38 3.68
CA TYR A 18 0.98 11.05 2.57
C TYR A 18 0.80 12.57 2.60
N SER A 19 -0.41 13.06 2.84
CA SER A 19 -0.63 14.52 2.96
C SER A 19 0.10 15.11 4.16
N ASP A 20 0.13 14.45 5.33
CA ASP A 20 0.95 14.93 6.47
C ASP A 20 2.44 14.99 6.10
N ALA A 21 2.97 13.93 5.49
CA ALA A 21 4.37 13.85 5.09
C ALA A 21 4.75 14.94 4.07
N ILE A 22 3.99 15.09 2.99
CA ILE A 22 4.32 16.00 1.89
C ILE A 22 3.96 17.45 2.25
N GLU A 23 2.74 17.68 2.74
CA GLU A 23 2.24 19.05 2.94
C GLU A 23 2.63 19.58 4.32
N GLY A 24 2.55 18.75 5.36
CA GLY A 24 2.91 19.11 6.72
C GLY A 24 4.43 19.15 6.94
N ARG A 25 5.12 18.06 6.57
CA ARG A 25 6.56 17.88 6.87
C ARG A 25 7.48 18.26 5.71
N LYS A 26 6.94 18.57 4.54
CA LYS A 26 7.70 18.93 3.32
C LYS A 26 8.64 17.82 2.83
N PHE A 27 8.28 16.57 3.05
CA PHE A 27 9.03 15.43 2.55
C PHE A 27 8.97 15.35 1.02
N ARG A 28 10.07 14.89 0.41
CA ARG A 28 10.06 14.45 -0.98
C ARG A 28 9.27 13.14 -1.14
N PRO A 29 8.81 12.78 -2.34
CA PRO A 29 7.99 11.59 -2.55
C PRO A 29 8.57 10.30 -1.96
N GLU A 30 9.87 10.08 -2.10
CA GLU A 30 10.57 8.89 -1.56
C GLU A 30 10.61 8.88 -0.03
N GLN A 31 10.79 10.06 0.58
CA GLN A 31 10.79 10.20 2.04
C GLN A 31 9.38 10.04 2.61
N ALA A 32 8.36 10.54 1.90
CA ALA A 32 6.97 10.33 2.26
C ALA A 32 6.58 8.86 2.14
N PHE A 33 7.03 8.16 1.09
CA PHE A 33 6.80 6.72 0.95
C PHE A 33 7.42 5.93 2.11
N ALA A 34 8.69 6.18 2.44
CA ALA A 34 9.36 5.52 3.57
C ALA A 34 8.62 5.79 4.89
N TYR A 35 8.25 7.05 5.13
CA TYR A 35 7.46 7.43 6.30
C TYR A 35 6.12 6.66 6.39
N VAL A 36 5.39 6.55 5.28
CA VAL A 36 4.10 5.86 5.25
C VAL A 36 4.27 4.34 5.45
N GLN A 37 5.33 3.74 4.89
CA GLN A 37 5.65 2.33 5.15
C GLN A 37 5.89 2.09 6.65
N ASP A 38 6.73 2.90 7.29
CA ASP A 38 7.06 2.77 8.71
C ASP A 38 5.81 2.95 9.61
N GLU A 39 4.99 3.97 9.35
CA GLU A 39 3.78 4.25 10.13
C GLU A 39 2.70 3.16 9.99
N THR A 40 2.77 2.37 8.92
CA THR A 40 1.80 1.30 8.67
C THR A 40 2.35 -0.11 8.89
N GLU A 41 3.62 -0.24 9.30
CA GLU A 41 4.28 -1.54 9.51
C GLU A 41 3.53 -2.41 10.53
N SER A 42 3.15 -1.83 11.68
CA SER A 42 2.38 -2.55 12.71
C SER A 42 1.03 -3.06 12.22
N LEU A 43 0.39 -2.33 11.29
CA LEU A 43 -0.89 -2.74 10.70
C LEU A 43 -0.71 -3.90 9.72
N LEU A 44 0.43 -3.96 9.03
CA LEU A 44 0.77 -5.09 8.15
C LEU A 44 1.01 -6.38 8.94
N GLN A 45 1.69 -6.29 10.08
CA GLN A 45 2.00 -7.44 10.93
C GLN A 45 0.73 -8.08 11.51
N ASP A 46 -0.25 -7.25 11.87
CA ASP A 46 -1.52 -7.68 12.47
C ASP A 46 -2.64 -7.91 11.44
N GLY A 47 -2.43 -7.52 10.18
CA GLY A 47 -3.44 -7.52 9.13
C GLY A 47 -3.65 -8.87 8.45
N SER A 48 -4.85 -9.08 7.90
CA SER A 48 -5.14 -10.22 7.03
C SER A 48 -4.46 -10.06 5.66
N PRO A 49 -4.24 -11.15 4.90
CA PRO A 49 -3.66 -11.05 3.56
C PRO A 49 -4.41 -10.08 2.63
N GLY A 50 -5.74 -10.01 2.77
CA GLY A 50 -6.58 -9.06 2.05
C GLY A 50 -6.30 -7.62 2.43
N ILE A 51 -6.31 -7.30 3.73
CA ILE A 51 -6.04 -5.94 4.23
C ILE A 51 -4.61 -5.51 3.91
N ASN A 52 -3.63 -6.40 4.05
CA ASN A 52 -2.24 -6.11 3.70
C ASN A 52 -2.09 -5.77 2.22
N ALA A 53 -2.78 -6.50 1.34
CA ALA A 53 -2.79 -6.20 -0.09
C ALA A 53 -3.47 -4.86 -0.39
N VAL A 54 -4.61 -4.55 0.25
CA VAL A 54 -5.27 -3.24 0.11
C VAL A 54 -4.34 -2.12 0.53
N LEU A 55 -3.74 -2.24 1.72
CA LEU A 55 -2.89 -1.21 2.29
C LEU A 55 -1.65 -0.97 1.41
N GLN A 56 -0.93 -2.02 1.03
CA GLN A 56 0.23 -1.88 0.14
C GLN A 56 -0.16 -1.31 -1.22
N THR A 57 -1.27 -1.76 -1.81
CA THR A 57 -1.75 -1.20 -3.08
C THR A 57 -2.02 0.29 -2.94
N ALA A 58 -2.68 0.72 -1.87
CA ALA A 58 -2.93 2.13 -1.61
C ALA A 58 -1.62 2.93 -1.44
N ILE A 59 -0.63 2.39 -0.71
CA ILE A 59 0.67 3.06 -0.48
C ILE A 59 1.41 3.30 -1.79
N TYR A 60 1.52 2.27 -2.62
CA TYR A 60 2.23 2.37 -3.89
C TYR A 60 1.47 3.22 -4.92
N MET A 61 0.13 3.11 -4.98
CA MET A 61 -0.69 3.94 -5.86
C MET A 61 -0.59 5.43 -5.51
N GLU A 62 -0.70 5.77 -4.23
CA GLU A 62 -0.58 7.17 -3.80
C GLU A 62 0.85 7.67 -3.97
N GLY A 63 1.86 6.85 -3.65
CA GLY A 63 3.26 7.16 -3.92
C GLY A 63 3.49 7.49 -5.41
N ALA A 64 3.00 6.64 -6.32
CA ALA A 64 3.08 6.86 -7.76
C ALA A 64 2.41 8.18 -8.18
N ARG A 65 1.21 8.48 -7.68
CA ARG A 65 0.51 9.76 -7.95
C ARG A 65 1.31 10.97 -7.46
N ARG A 66 2.09 10.82 -6.39
CA ARG A 66 2.94 11.87 -5.82
C ARG A 66 4.34 11.91 -6.45
N GLY A 67 4.63 11.06 -7.43
CA GLY A 67 5.90 11.05 -8.17
C GLY A 67 6.99 10.18 -7.54
N LEU A 68 6.64 9.15 -6.77
CA LEU A 68 7.58 8.18 -6.22
C LEU A 68 8.42 7.53 -7.32
N VAL A 69 9.74 7.57 -7.17
CA VAL A 69 10.67 6.78 -7.97
C VAL A 69 11.53 5.92 -7.04
N LEU A 70 11.39 4.60 -7.15
CA LEU A 70 12.24 3.66 -6.42
C LEU A 70 13.49 3.35 -7.25
N SER A 71 14.67 3.61 -6.66
CA SER A 71 15.94 3.22 -7.29
C SER A 71 16.17 1.73 -7.14
N LYS A 72 16.43 1.03 -8.25
CA LYS A 72 16.81 -0.40 -8.25
C LYS A 72 18.15 -0.66 -7.53
N ASP A 73 18.97 0.37 -7.35
CA ASP A 73 20.25 0.29 -6.63
C ASP A 73 20.10 0.50 -5.11
N SER A 74 18.90 0.81 -4.63
CA SER A 74 18.62 0.99 -3.20
C SER A 74 18.25 -0.35 -2.57
N LEU A 75 19.09 -0.85 -1.65
CA LEU A 75 18.79 -2.04 -0.85
C LEU A 75 17.45 -1.90 -0.10
N TYR A 76 17.15 -0.69 0.40
CA TYR A 76 15.87 -0.40 1.03
C TYR A 76 14.69 -0.56 0.07
N ALA A 77 14.85 -0.12 -1.19
CA ALA A 77 13.80 -0.33 -2.19
C ALA A 77 13.61 -1.82 -2.50
N GLN A 78 14.70 -2.59 -2.58
CA GLN A 78 14.62 -4.02 -2.83
C GLN A 78 13.81 -4.75 -1.74
N GLU A 79 14.11 -4.51 -0.45
CA GLU A 79 13.37 -5.12 0.67
C GLU A 79 11.87 -4.80 0.61
N MET A 80 11.51 -3.55 0.27
CA MET A 80 10.11 -3.12 0.14
C MET A 80 9.40 -3.78 -1.05
N LEU A 81 10.10 -4.00 -2.15
CA LEU A 81 9.55 -4.66 -3.33
C LEU A 81 9.38 -6.17 -3.12
N GLU A 82 10.31 -6.81 -2.39
CA GLU A 82 10.20 -8.22 -2.00
C GLU A 82 9.00 -8.43 -1.06
N LEU A 83 8.81 -7.53 -0.09
CA LEU A 83 7.62 -7.55 0.78
C LEU A 83 6.31 -7.38 -0.02
N LEU A 84 6.27 -6.44 -0.96
CA LEU A 84 5.12 -6.24 -1.83
C LEU A 84 4.80 -7.50 -2.64
N ALA A 85 5.82 -8.13 -3.23
CA ALA A 85 5.66 -9.36 -4.00
C ALA A 85 5.12 -10.52 -3.14
N ASP A 86 5.63 -10.67 -1.91
CA ASP A 86 5.16 -11.70 -0.97
C ASP A 86 3.69 -11.46 -0.56
N ILE A 87 3.32 -10.22 -0.26
CA ILE A 87 1.94 -9.86 0.09
C ILE A 87 0.99 -10.17 -1.07
N TYR A 88 1.35 -9.77 -2.29
CA TYR A 88 0.54 -10.06 -3.48
C TYR A 88 0.47 -11.55 -3.80
N GLY A 89 1.55 -12.32 -3.56
CA GLY A 89 1.56 -13.77 -3.72
C GLY A 89 0.62 -14.50 -2.75
N LYS A 90 0.41 -13.94 -1.55
CA LYS A 90 -0.49 -14.48 -0.52
C LYS A 90 -1.95 -14.03 -0.66
N CYS A 91 -2.22 -13.00 -1.47
CA CYS A 91 -3.54 -12.41 -1.60
C CYS A 91 -4.35 -13.05 -2.74
N ALA A 92 -5.31 -13.91 -2.38
CA ALA A 92 -6.34 -14.36 -3.31
C ALA A 92 -7.53 -13.38 -3.36
N VAL A 93 -8.32 -13.42 -4.44
CA VAL A 93 -9.54 -12.58 -4.57
C VAL A 93 -10.49 -12.73 -3.37
N GLN A 94 -10.60 -13.94 -2.82
CA GLN A 94 -11.43 -14.17 -1.62
C GLN A 94 -10.91 -13.43 -0.38
N GLU A 95 -9.61 -13.20 -0.26
CA GLU A 95 -9.04 -12.44 0.86
C GLU A 95 -9.40 -10.96 0.75
N LEU A 96 -9.44 -10.39 -0.47
CA LEU A 96 -9.95 -9.03 -0.70
C LEU A 96 -11.44 -8.91 -0.30
N ILE A 97 -12.25 -9.90 -0.65
CA ILE A 97 -13.67 -9.92 -0.27
C ILE A 97 -13.83 -10.00 1.25
N LYS A 98 -13.05 -10.84 1.93
CA LYS A 98 -13.03 -10.92 3.41
C LYS A 98 -12.57 -9.61 4.06
N ALA A 99 -11.71 -8.85 3.40
CA ALA A 99 -11.28 -7.52 3.81
C ALA A 99 -12.34 -6.42 3.55
N GLY A 100 -13.54 -6.78 3.08
CA GLY A 100 -14.63 -5.86 2.82
C GLY A 100 -14.61 -5.22 1.43
N VAL A 101 -13.74 -5.68 0.52
CA VAL A 101 -13.68 -5.17 -0.85
C VAL A 101 -14.71 -5.90 -1.72
N GLY A 102 -15.76 -5.20 -2.14
CA GLY A 102 -16.85 -5.78 -2.94
C GLY A 102 -17.28 -4.90 -4.12
N GLY A 103 -18.09 -5.46 -5.02
CA GLY A 103 -18.69 -4.74 -6.14
C GLY A 103 -17.65 -4.03 -7.02
N GLU A 104 -17.89 -2.75 -7.32
CA GLU A 104 -17.00 -1.92 -8.15
C GLU A 104 -15.62 -1.69 -7.50
N ASP A 105 -15.55 -1.69 -6.16
CA ASP A 105 -14.29 -1.48 -5.44
C ASP A 105 -13.34 -2.66 -5.63
N LEU A 106 -13.86 -3.87 -5.82
CA LEU A 106 -13.05 -5.07 -6.10
C LEU A 106 -12.41 -5.00 -7.48
N GLU A 107 -13.15 -4.55 -8.49
CA GLU A 107 -12.60 -4.37 -9.84
C GLU A 107 -11.58 -3.24 -9.89
N ARG A 108 -11.85 -2.13 -9.19
CA ARG A 108 -10.87 -1.05 -9.02
C ARG A 108 -9.59 -1.55 -8.34
N MET A 109 -9.71 -2.31 -7.25
CA MET A 109 -8.56 -2.85 -6.51
C MET A 109 -7.71 -3.77 -7.39
N LYS A 110 -8.32 -4.65 -8.19
CA LYS A 110 -7.58 -5.50 -9.14
C LYS A 110 -6.77 -4.67 -10.14
N LEU A 111 -7.39 -3.64 -10.73
CA LEU A 111 -6.72 -2.74 -11.68
C LEU A 111 -5.57 -1.97 -11.02
N GLU A 112 -5.74 -1.50 -9.79
CA GLU A 112 -4.68 -0.82 -9.04
C GLU A 112 -3.54 -1.78 -8.67
N MET A 113 -3.85 -3.00 -8.24
CA MET A 113 -2.84 -4.04 -7.98
C MET A 113 -2.05 -4.39 -9.24
N ASP A 114 -2.72 -4.52 -10.38
CA ASP A 114 -2.05 -4.80 -11.65
C ASP A 114 -1.15 -3.62 -12.04
N PHE A 115 -1.63 -2.38 -11.95
CA PHE A 115 -0.78 -1.20 -12.17
C PHE A 115 0.47 -1.21 -11.28
N VAL A 116 0.32 -1.51 -9.99
CA VAL A 116 1.45 -1.55 -9.04
C VAL A 116 2.44 -2.65 -9.43
N LYS A 117 1.97 -3.86 -9.76
CA LYS A 117 2.84 -4.94 -10.24
C LYS A 117 3.63 -4.50 -11.47
N GLU A 118 2.96 -3.86 -12.43
CA GLU A 118 3.59 -3.46 -13.68
C GLU A 118 4.64 -2.36 -13.53
N ASN A 119 4.46 -1.45 -12.57
CA ASN A 119 5.37 -0.31 -12.40
C ASN A 119 6.51 -0.59 -11.41
N PHE A 120 6.29 -1.48 -10.44
CA PHE A 120 7.23 -1.67 -9.33
C PHE A 120 7.84 -3.07 -9.24
N LEU A 121 7.18 -4.11 -9.75
CA LEU A 121 7.64 -5.50 -9.65
C LEU A 121 8.15 -6.10 -10.97
N LYS A 122 8.33 -5.28 -12.03
CA LYS A 122 8.89 -5.69 -13.32
C LYS A 122 10.41 -5.49 -13.44
#